data_AF-A0A7W3W300-F1
#
_entry.id   AF-A0A7W3W300-F1
#
_cell.length_a   1.000
_cell.length_b   1.000
_cell.length_c   1.000
_cell.angle_alpha   90.00
_cell.angle_beta   90.00
_cell.angle_gamma   90.00
#
_symmetry.space_group_name_H-M   'P 1'
#
loop_
_entity.id
_entity.type
_entity.pdbx_description
1 polymer ?
#
loop_
_entity_poly.entity_id
_entity_poly.type
_entity_poly.pdbx_seq_one_letter_code
_entity_poly.pdbx_strand_id
1 'polypeptide(L)' 'MDGSENVDQPGDKKTGGSHAAPEGAGVHPLIDLSRDPNPGKPDHAKPDED' A
#
# COMPACT_ATOMS: atom_id res chain seq x y z
N MET A 1 3.13 46.97 -0.97
CA MET A 1 2.93 45.83 -1.88
C MET A 1 4.09 44.88 -1.64
N ASP A 2 3.95 44.01 -0.65
CA ASP A 2 4.76 42.81 -0.47
C ASP A 2 3.85 41.79 0.22
N GLY A 3 3.08 41.08 -0.60
CA GLY A 3 2.35 39.90 -0.17
C GLY A 3 3.33 38.73 -0.12
N SER A 4 3.51 38.16 1.06
CA SER A 4 4.14 36.84 1.22
C SER A 4 3.44 36.12 2.37
N GLU A 5 2.20 35.71 2.10
CA GLU A 5 1.57 34.61 2.84
C GLU A 5 2.25 33.31 2.37
N ASN A 6 3.18 32.79 3.19
CA ASN A 6 3.55 31.39 3.07
C ASN A 6 2.47 30.56 3.76
N VAL A 7 1.49 30.14 2.98
CA VAL A 7 0.51 29.10 3.35
C VAL A 7 1.29 27.80 3.49
N ASP A 8 1.59 27.43 4.73
CA ASP A 8 2.03 26.08 5.08
C ASP A 8 0.84 25.13 4.80
N GLN A 9 0.89 24.47 3.64
CA GLN A 9 -0.11 23.47 3.27
C GLN A 9 -0.01 22.30 4.26
N PRO A 10 -1.10 21.86 4.90
CA PRO A 10 -1.11 20.60 5.63
C PRO A 10 -1.16 19.44 4.61
N GLY A 11 -0.02 19.20 3.98
CA GLY A 11 0.24 18.02 3.17
C GLY A 11 0.51 16.80 4.04
N ASP A 12 -0.06 15.67 3.62
CA ASP A 12 0.36 14.32 3.99
C ASP A 12 -0.03 13.82 5.39
N LYS A 13 -1.34 13.70 5.61
CA LYS A 13 -1.84 12.60 6.44
C LYS A 13 -1.49 11.29 5.73
N LYS A 14 -0.37 10.65 6.10
CA LYS A 14 -0.10 9.25 5.73
C LYS A 14 -1.18 8.37 6.36
N THR A 15 -2.26 8.14 5.62
CA THR A 15 -3.28 7.15 5.98
C THR A 15 -2.70 5.78 5.67
N GLY A 16 -1.85 5.28 6.57
CA GLY A 16 -1.43 3.88 6.57
C GLY A 16 -2.63 3.02 6.94
N GLY A 17 -3.51 2.77 5.97
CA GLY A 17 -4.51 1.72 6.09
C GLY A 17 -3.78 0.39 6.14
N SER A 18 -4.00 -0.39 7.19
CA SER A 18 -3.53 -1.77 7.24
C SER A 18 -4.21 -2.55 6.13
N HIS A 19 -3.54 -2.66 4.97
CA HIS A 19 -3.93 -3.51 3.85
C HIS A 19 -3.61 -4.98 4.11
N ALA A 20 -2.98 -5.28 5.26
CA ALA A 20 -2.74 -6.62 5.72
C ALA A 20 -4.07 -7.27 6.15
N ALA A 21 -4.36 -8.44 5.59
CA ALA A 21 -5.42 -9.28 6.10
C ALA A 21 -5.06 -9.75 7.53
N PRO A 22 -6.05 -9.96 8.42
CA PRO A 22 -5.81 -10.55 9.73
C PRO A 22 -5.12 -11.91 9.64
N GLU A 23 -4.34 -12.26 10.66
CA GLU A 23 -3.72 -13.58 10.80
C GLU A 23 -4.80 -14.68 10.71
N GLY A 24 -4.63 -15.62 9.78
CA GLY A 24 -5.59 -16.71 9.54
C GLY A 24 -6.78 -16.34 8.64
N ALA A 25 -6.84 -15.13 8.08
CA ALA A 25 -7.81 -14.82 7.04
C ALA A 25 -7.54 -15.67 5.79
N GLY A 26 -8.55 -16.40 5.33
CA GLY A 26 -8.47 -17.16 4.09
C GLY A 26 -8.33 -16.25 2.87
N VAL A 27 -7.83 -16.83 1.77
CA VAL A 27 -7.79 -16.15 0.47
C VAL A 27 -9.21 -15.78 0.07
N HIS A 28 -9.42 -14.53 -0.34
CA HIS A 28 -10.73 -14.08 -0.79
C HIS A 28 -11.20 -14.94 -1.96
N PRO A 29 -12.46 -15.44 -1.98
CA PRO A 29 -12.90 -16.44 -2.97
C PRO A 29 -12.88 -15.94 -4.42
N LEU A 30 -12.87 -14.62 -4.62
CA LEU A 30 -12.74 -13.99 -5.95
C LEU A 30 -11.29 -13.91 -6.45
N ILE A 31 -10.31 -14.19 -5.59
CA ILE A 31 -8.90 -14.20 -5.98
C ILE A 31 -8.56 -15.59 -6.52
N ASP A 32 -8.32 -15.65 -7.83
CA ASP A 32 -7.85 -16.86 -8.50
C ASP A 32 -6.32 -16.84 -8.61
N LEU A 33 -5.67 -17.40 -7.60
CA LEU A 33 -4.21 -17.49 -7.51
C LEU A 33 -3.59 -18.38 -8.59
N SER A 34 -4.37 -19.21 -9.29
CA SER A 34 -3.84 -20.08 -10.35
C SER A 34 -3.44 -19.31 -11.62
N ARG A 35 -3.99 -18.10 -11.79
CA ARG A 35 -3.68 -17.20 -12.91
C ARG A 35 -2.55 -16.23 -12.61
N ASP A 36 -2.20 -16.07 -11.34
CA ASP A 36 -1.13 -15.18 -10.92
C ASP A 36 0.23 -15.86 -11.17
N PRO A 37 1.11 -15.28 -12.02
CA PRO A 37 2.45 -15.81 -12.21
C PRO A 37 3.33 -15.71 -10.95
N ASN A 38 3.00 -14.80 -10.03
CA ASN A 38 3.73 -14.58 -8.79
C ASN A 38 2.79 -14.67 -7.56
N PRO A 39 2.16 -15.84 -7.33
CA PRO A 39 1.15 -15.97 -6.29
C PRO A 39 1.76 -15.69 -4.91
N GLY A 40 1.14 -14.80 -4.16
CA GLY A 40 1.59 -14.44 -2.81
C GLY A 40 2.82 -13.52 -2.77
N LYS A 41 3.31 -13.00 -3.91
CA LYS A 41 4.34 -11.98 -3.96
C LYS A 41 3.71 -10.60 -4.23
N PRO A 42 3.66 -9.70 -3.24
CA PRO A 42 3.15 -8.36 -3.48
C PRO A 42 3.99 -7.61 -4.52
N ASP A 43 3.34 -6.93 -5.47
CA ASP A 43 4.01 -6.11 -6.51
C ASP A 43 4.82 -4.93 -5.94
N HIS A 44 4.65 -4.64 -4.65
CA HIS A 44 5.35 -3.59 -3.92
C HIS A 44 6.33 -4.12 -2.86
N ALA A 45 6.51 -5.45 -2.78
CA ALA A 45 7.54 -6.00 -1.92
C ALA A 45 8.90 -5.51 -2.41
N LYS A 46 9.79 -5.15 -1.46
CA LYS A 46 11.20 -4.97 -1.81
C LYS A 46 11.73 -6.30 -2.36
N PRO A 47 12.69 -6.27 -3.30
CA PRO A 47 13.41 -7.49 -3.66
C PRO A 47 13.94 -8.14 -2.38
N ASP A 48 13.82 -9.46 -2.28
CA ASP A 48 14.54 -10.19 -1.24
C ASP A 48 16.04 -9.98 -1.46
N GLU A 49 16.77 -9.69 -0.37
CA GLU A 49 18.23 -9.61 -0.41
C GLU A 49 18.74 -11.06 -0.40
N ASP A 50 19.28 -11.53 -1.53
CA ASP A 50 20.04 -12.79 -1.64
C ASP A 50 21.39 -12.72 -0.91
#